data_AF-A0A7S3ATD1-F1
#
_entry.id   AF-A0A7S3ATD1-F1
#
_cell.length_a   1.000
_cell.length_b   1.000
_cell.length_c   1.000
_cell.angle_alpha   90.00
_cell.angle_beta   90.00
_cell.angle_gamma   90.00
#
_symmetry.space_group_name_H-M   'P 1'
#
loop_
_entity.id
_entity.type
_entity.pdbx_description
1 polymer ?
#
loop_
_entity_poly.entity_id
_entity_poly.type
_entity_poly.pdbx_seq_one_letter_code
_entity_poly.pdbx_strand_id
1 'polypeptide(L)'
;SLWQTAADVWLVVFAVTFLVTRCGMYPYIVWSAAVEALEFVDNSNDPRAYFGGRYLFDEMIAIGLLGVLAVLQFFWAYLLLKVVWKAVQGGHAEDNRSDDEDDDPAEDTAARKKD
;
A
#
# COMPACT_ATOMS: atom_id res chain seq x y z
N SER A 1 2.04 -13.09 -22.82
CA SER A 1 0.71 -13.67 -23.16
C SER A 1 -0.36 -12.58 -23.07
N LEU A 2 -1.52 -12.73 -23.74
CA LEU A 2 -2.65 -11.78 -23.63
C LEU A 2 -3.12 -11.59 -22.17
N TRP A 3 -3.00 -12.65 -21.36
CA TRP A 3 -3.36 -12.64 -19.95
C TRP A 3 -2.41 -11.81 -19.07
N GLN A 4 -1.10 -11.83 -19.35
CA GLN A 4 -0.11 -11.01 -18.64
C GLN A 4 -0.33 -9.52 -18.91
N THR A 5 -0.55 -9.14 -20.16
CA THR A 5 -0.83 -7.73 -20.52
C THR A 5 -2.15 -7.23 -19.92
N ALA A 6 -3.20 -8.06 -19.90
CA ALA A 6 -4.43 -7.72 -19.18
C ALA A 6 -4.20 -7.53 -17.68
N ALA A 7 -3.40 -8.41 -17.04
CA ALA A 7 -3.06 -8.30 -15.62
C ALA A 7 -2.28 -7.01 -15.31
N ASP A 8 -1.31 -6.63 -16.14
CA ASP A 8 -0.53 -5.39 -15.98
C ASP A 8 -1.41 -4.14 -16.13
N VAL A 9 -2.34 -4.13 -17.09
CA VAL A 9 -3.30 -3.02 -17.24
C VAL A 9 -4.19 -2.89 -16.02
N TRP A 10 -4.75 -3.99 -15.50
CA TRP A 10 -5.55 -3.96 -14.28
C TRP A 10 -4.75 -3.51 -13.06
N LEU A 11 -3.49 -3.94 -12.95
CA LEU A 11 -2.57 -3.50 -11.90
C LEU A 11 -2.37 -1.98 -11.94
N VAL A 12 -2.13 -1.40 -13.13
CA VAL A 12 -1.94 0.04 -13.31
C VAL A 12 -3.23 0.82 -13.01
N VAL A 13 -4.38 0.36 -13.49
CA VAL A 13 -5.68 1.01 -13.19
C VAL A 13 -5.96 1.00 -11.70
N PHE A 14 -5.71 -0.14 -11.04
CA PHE A 14 -5.82 -0.25 -9.60
C PHE A 14 -4.84 0.68 -8.89
N ALA A 15 -3.59 0.77 -9.35
CA ALA A 15 -2.57 1.65 -8.81
C ALA A 15 -2.98 3.13 -8.84
N VAL A 16 -3.45 3.59 -9.99
CA VAL A 16 -3.89 4.98 -10.17
C VAL A 16 -5.11 5.26 -9.28
N THR A 17 -6.09 4.36 -9.27
CA THR A 17 -7.29 4.50 -8.43
C THR A 17 -6.94 4.55 -6.95
N PHE A 18 -6.00 3.70 -6.51
CA PHE A 18 -5.51 3.65 -5.15
C PHE A 18 -4.79 4.95 -4.76
N LEU A 19 -3.90 5.47 -5.61
CA LEU A 19 -3.21 6.74 -5.39
C LEU A 19 -4.19 7.92 -5.30
N VAL A 20 -5.15 8.02 -6.21
CA VAL A 20 -6.13 9.13 -6.19
C VAL A 20 -6.96 9.08 -4.91
N THR A 21 -7.51 7.91 -4.58
CA THR A 21 -8.41 7.75 -3.43
C THR A 21 -7.67 7.91 -2.10
N ARG A 22 -6.43 7.40 -1.99
CA ARG A 22 -5.69 7.37 -0.72
C ARG A 22 -4.69 8.51 -0.53
N CYS A 23 -4.08 9.03 -1.59
CA CYS A 23 -3.17 10.18 -1.47
C CYS A 23 -3.89 11.52 -1.66
N GLY A 24 -5.04 11.54 -2.35
CA GLY A 24 -5.83 12.77 -2.56
C GLY A 24 -6.97 12.90 -1.55
N MET A 25 -7.93 11.99 -1.59
CA MET A 25 -9.18 12.14 -0.80
C MET A 25 -8.98 11.89 0.69
N TYR A 26 -8.19 10.89 1.08
CA TYR A 26 -7.97 10.56 2.48
C TYR A 26 -7.35 11.71 3.31
N PRO A 27 -6.24 12.36 2.89
CA PRO A 27 -5.70 13.49 3.66
C PRO A 27 -6.64 14.70 3.66
N TYR A 28 -7.42 14.90 2.60
CA TYR A 28 -8.44 15.97 2.57
C TYR A 28 -9.54 15.74 3.61
N ILE A 29 -10.05 14.51 3.72
CA ILE A 29 -11.07 14.13 4.70
C ILE A 29 -10.51 14.21 6.12
N VAL A 30 -9.28 13.73 6.33
CA VAL A 30 -8.62 13.81 7.65
C VAL A 30 -8.38 15.27 8.06
N TRP A 31 -7.98 16.13 7.12
CA TRP A 31 -7.83 17.56 7.38
C TRP A 31 -9.16 18.22 7.73
N SER A 32 -10.21 17.97 6.95
CA SER A 32 -11.57 18.47 7.23
C SER A 32 -12.08 18.00 8.59
N ALA A 33 -11.90 16.72 8.92
CA ALA A 33 -12.30 16.17 10.20
C ALA A 33 -11.50 16.77 11.37
N ALA A 34 -10.18 16.97 11.21
CA ALA A 34 -9.34 17.52 12.26
C ALA A 34 -9.62 19.01 12.52
N VAL A 35 -9.80 19.83 11.48
CA VAL A 35 -10.08 21.26 11.63
C VAL A 35 -11.47 21.49 12.21
N GLU A 36 -12.47 20.79 11.68
CA GLU A 36 -13.86 20.97 12.11
C GLU A 36 -14.07 20.41 13.54
N ALA A 37 -13.44 19.29 13.91
CA ALA A 37 -13.49 18.78 15.29
C ALA A 37 -12.87 19.78 16.30
N LEU A 38 -11.77 20.44 15.94
CA LEU A 38 -11.14 21.45 16.79
C LEU A 38 -12.01 22.70 16.96
N GLU A 39 -12.69 23.17 15.90
CA GLU A 39 -13.61 24.31 16.00
C GLU A 39 -14.84 24.02 16.86
N PHE A 40 -15.41 22.80 16.81
CA PHE A 40 -16.53 22.44 17.68
C PHE A 40 -16.15 22.36 19.15
N VAL A 41 -14.94 21.91 19.47
CA VAL A 41 -14.44 21.87 20.86
C VAL A 41 -14.18 23.28 21.39
N ASP A 42 -13.58 24.16 20.60
CA ASP A 42 -13.24 25.54 21.00
C ASP A 42 -14.49 26.42 21.20
N ASN A 43 -15.52 26.24 20.36
CA ASN A 43 -16.76 27.02 20.45
C ASN A 43 -17.74 26.50 21.53
N SER A 44 -17.52 25.28 22.03
CA SER A 44 -18.20 24.77 23.21
C SER A 44 -17.56 25.42 24.44
N ASN A 45 -18.18 26.49 24.96
CA ASN A 45 -17.79 27.16 26.22
C ASN A 45 -18.05 26.26 27.44
N ASP A 46 -17.67 24.98 27.40
CA ASP A 46 -17.90 23.99 28.43
C ASP A 46 -16.68 23.93 29.37
N PRO A 47 -16.77 24.44 30.62
CA PRO A 47 -15.63 24.52 31.54
C PRO A 47 -14.99 23.16 31.87
N ARG A 48 -15.71 22.06 31.62
CA ARG A 48 -15.26 20.68 31.82
C ARG A 48 -14.22 20.24 30.79
N ALA A 49 -14.30 20.76 29.56
CA ALA A 49 -13.32 20.46 28.51
C ALA A 49 -11.95 21.08 28.83
N TYR A 50 -11.95 22.30 29.37
CA TYR A 50 -10.72 23.05 29.70
C TYR A 50 -9.97 22.51 30.92
N PHE A 51 -10.68 22.06 31.96
CA PHE A 51 -10.06 21.53 33.19
C PHE A 51 -9.83 20.01 33.17
N GLY A 52 -10.47 19.28 32.24
CA GLY A 52 -10.52 17.83 32.27
C GLY A 52 -9.31 17.11 31.68
N GLY A 53 -8.52 17.74 30.80
CA GLY A 53 -7.36 17.19 30.09
C GLY A 53 -7.66 16.00 29.14
N ARG A 54 -8.65 15.17 29.47
CA ARG A 54 -8.98 13.90 28.80
C ARG A 54 -9.38 14.07 27.34
N TYR A 55 -10.16 15.11 27.01
CA TYR A 55 -10.61 15.35 25.63
C TYR A 55 -9.46 15.75 24.68
N LEU A 56 -8.50 16.55 25.15
CA LEU A 56 -7.33 16.92 24.33
C LEU A 56 -6.42 15.71 24.07
N PHE A 57 -6.22 14.84 25.07
CA PHE A 57 -5.43 13.62 24.88
C PHE A 57 -6.10 12.64 23.92
N ASP A 58 -7.41 12.42 24.05
CA ASP A 58 -8.16 11.49 23.18
C ASP A 58 -8.20 11.98 21.72
N GLU A 59 -8.41 13.29 21.49
CA GLU A 59 -8.34 13.92 20.16
C GLU A 59 -6.94 13.79 19.54
N MET A 60 -5.88 14.08 20.31
CA MET A 60 -4.50 13.96 19.83
C MET A 60 -4.13 12.51 19.49
N ILE A 61 -4.62 11.53 20.26
CA ILE A 61 -4.43 10.11 19.97
C ILE A 61 -5.18 9.73 18.68
N ALA A 62 -6.41 10.20 18.50
CA ALA A 62 -7.19 9.95 17.28
C ALA A 62 -6.50 10.51 16.04
N ILE A 63 -6.05 11.78 16.08
CA ILE A 63 -5.30 12.42 15.00
C ILE A 63 -3.97 11.69 14.75
N GLY A 64 -3.25 11.31 15.81
CA GLY A 64 -2.02 10.54 15.72
C GLY A 64 -2.22 9.18 15.05
N LEU A 65 -3.29 8.46 15.41
CA LEU A 65 -3.65 7.18 14.81
C LEU A 65 -4.00 7.33 13.33
N LEU A 66 -4.75 8.37 12.96
CA LEU A 66 -5.05 8.72 11.57
C LEU A 66 -3.78 9.05 10.77
N GLY A 67 -2.80 9.71 11.40
CA GLY A 67 -1.48 9.99 10.82
C GLY A 67 -0.66 8.73 10.58
N VAL A 68 -0.59 7.82 11.56
CA VAL A 68 0.07 6.51 11.41
C VAL A 68 -0.58 5.72 10.28
N LEU A 69 -1.91 5.71 10.22
CA LEU A 69 -2.66 5.06 9.16
C LEU A 69 -2.35 5.70 7.79
N ALA A 70 -2.18 7.03 7.71
CA ALA A 70 -1.77 7.71 6.49
C ALA A 70 -0.38 7.26 6.03
N VAL A 71 0.60 7.22 6.95
CA VAL A 71 1.97 6.76 6.66
C VAL A 71 1.97 5.33 6.14
N LEU A 72 1.22 4.45 6.79
CA LEU A 72 1.06 3.07 6.33
C LEU A 72 0.48 3.04 4.92
N GLN A 73 -0.48 3.92 4.61
CA GLN A 73 -1.08 3.98 3.29
C GLN A 73 -0.09 4.44 2.21
N PHE A 74 0.78 5.39 2.51
CA PHE A 74 1.89 5.79 1.63
C PHE A 74 2.93 4.68 1.46
N PHE A 75 3.23 3.93 2.52
CA PHE A 75 4.12 2.76 2.43
C PHE A 75 3.57 1.70 1.48
N TRP A 76 2.27 1.37 1.60
CA TRP A 76 1.61 0.45 0.66
C TRP A 76 1.58 0.99 -0.77
N ALA A 77 1.32 2.29 -0.95
CA ALA A 77 1.36 2.93 -2.26
C ALA A 77 2.76 2.84 -2.89
N TYR A 78 3.82 3.01 -2.09
CA TYR A 78 5.20 2.84 -2.54
C TYR A 78 5.50 1.41 -2.99
N LEU A 79 5.10 0.39 -2.22
CA LEU A 79 5.25 -1.01 -2.63
C LEU A 79 4.53 -1.28 -3.94
N LEU A 80 3.34 -0.71 -4.09
CA LEU A 80 2.53 -0.87 -5.28
C LEU A 80 3.15 -0.20 -6.52
N LEU A 81 3.69 1.02 -6.36
CA LEU A 81 4.44 1.70 -7.41
C LEU A 81 5.71 0.93 -7.80
N LYS A 82 6.40 0.31 -6.83
CA LYS A 82 7.58 -0.52 -7.09
C LYS A 82 7.25 -1.74 -7.94
N VAL A 83 6.09 -2.39 -7.71
CA VAL A 83 5.62 -3.51 -8.55
C VAL A 83 5.26 -3.02 -9.95
N VAL A 84 4.52 -1.92 -10.07
CA VAL A 84 4.18 -1.32 -11.37
C VAL A 84 5.43 -0.93 -12.15
N TRP A 85 6.42 -0.31 -11.51
CA TRP A 85 7.65 0.10 -12.17
C TRP A 85 8.46 -1.10 -12.68
N LYS A 86 8.52 -2.18 -11.89
CA LYS A 86 9.11 -3.45 -12.33
C LYS A 86 8.35 -4.07 -13.51
N ALA A 87 7.02 -4.06 -13.48
CA ALA A 87 6.19 -4.56 -14.57
C ALA A 87 6.41 -3.76 -15.87
N VAL A 88 6.52 -2.42 -15.77
CA VAL A 88 6.75 -1.53 -16.91
C VAL A 88 8.18 -1.62 -17.46
N GLN A 89 9.20 -1.72 -16.60
CA GLN A 89 10.59 -1.87 -17.05
C GLN A 89 10.89 -3.24 -17.66
N GLY A 90 10.15 -4.28 -17.28
CA GLY A 90 10.26 -5.65 -17.82
C GLY A 90 9.62 -5.85 -19.21
N GLY A 91 9.52 -4.80 -20.03
CA GLY A 91 8.70 -4.75 -21.25
C GLY A 91 8.92 -5.83 -22.32
N HIS A 92 9.92 -6.71 -22.23
CA HIS A 92 10.01 -7.96 -22.99
C HIS A 92 11.17 -8.85 -22.49
N ALA A 93 11.16 -9.24 -21.22
CA ALA A 93 12.10 -10.26 -20.75
C ALA A 93 11.35 -11.26 -19.89
N GLU A 94 11.14 -12.43 -20.49
CA GLU A 94 11.09 -13.75 -19.86
C GLU A 94 10.61 -13.77 -18.41
N ASP A 95 9.38 -14.22 -18.24
CA ASP A 95 8.69 -14.43 -16.98
C ASP A 95 9.54 -15.30 -16.03
N ASN A 96 10.32 -14.66 -15.17
CA ASN A 96 11.12 -15.31 -14.12
C ASN A 96 10.24 -15.84 -12.97
N ARG A 97 8.92 -15.95 -13.17
CA ARG A 97 7.99 -16.58 -12.21
C ARG A 97 7.71 -18.05 -12.54
N SER A 98 8.39 -18.61 -13.56
CA SER A 98 8.21 -20.00 -13.98
C SER A 98 9.50 -20.84 -14.06
N ASP A 99 10.63 -20.39 -13.49
CA ASP A 99 11.91 -21.13 -13.54
C ASP A 99 12.46 -21.53 -12.16
N ASP A 100 11.59 -21.75 -11.17
CA ASP A 100 11.96 -22.27 -9.83
C ASP A 100 11.37 -23.68 -9.56
N GLU A 101 10.98 -24.42 -10.60
CA GLU A 101 10.54 -25.82 -10.53
C GLU A 101 11.15 -26.64 -11.68
N ASP A 102 12.47 -26.90 -11.66
CA ASP A 102 13.11 -28.13 -12.21
C ASP A 102 14.65 -28.02 -12.11
N ASP A 103 15.17 -28.05 -10.88
CA ASP A 103 16.55 -28.51 -10.63
C ASP A 103 16.43 -29.93 -10.05
N ASP A 104 15.98 -30.86 -10.89
CA ASP A 104 16.09 -32.29 -10.64
C ASP A 104 17.46 -32.73 -11.17
N PRO A 105 18.49 -32.93 -10.32
CA PRO A 105 19.69 -33.59 -10.77
C PRO A 105 19.31 -35.06 -11.03
N ALA A 106 18.97 -35.34 -12.28
CA ALA A 106 18.87 -36.69 -12.82
C ALA A 106 20.26 -37.35 -12.82
N GLU A 107 20.80 -37.64 -11.63
CA GLU A 107 21.81 -38.65 -11.40
C GLU A 107 21.11 -40.01 -11.33
N ASP A 108 20.84 -40.63 -12.49
CA ASP A 108 21.08 -42.07 -12.68
C ASP A 108 20.84 -42.48 -14.15
N THR A 109 21.83 -42.30 -15.03
CA THR A 109 22.03 -43.21 -16.18
C THR A 109 23.51 -43.32 -16.52
N ALA A 110 24.33 -43.78 -15.57
CA ALA A 110 25.67 -44.31 -15.86
C ALA A 110 25.67 -45.83 -15.75
N ALA A 111 24.89 -46.49 -16.61
CA ALA A 111 25.04 -47.92 -16.85
C ALA A 111 25.10 -48.22 -18.36
N ARG A 112 26.30 -48.64 -18.78
CA ARG A 112 26.55 -49.70 -19.77
C ARG A 112 26.43 -49.33 -21.26
N LYS A 113 27.57 -49.03 -21.89
CA LYS A 113 28.16 -49.86 -22.99
C LYS A 113 29.49 -49.32 -23.57
N LYS A 114 30.44 -50.27 -23.73
CA LYS A 114 31.67 -50.29 -24.57
C LYS A 114 32.87 -49.60 -23.88
N ASP A 115 33.95 -50.29 -23.53
CA ASP A 115 34.67 -51.39 -24.21
C ASP A 115 35.08 -52.55 -23.30
#